data_AF-D5UKF2-F1
#
_entry.id   AF-D5UKF2-F1
#
_cell.length_a   1.000
_cell.length_b   1.000
_cell.length_c   1.000
_cell.angle_alpha   90.00
_cell.angle_beta   90.00
_cell.angle_gamma   90.00
#
_symmetry.space_group_name_H-M   'P 1'
#
loop_
_entity.id
_entity.type
_entity.pdbx_description
1 polymer ?
#
loop_
_entity_poly.entity_id
_entity_poly.type
_entity_poly.pdbx_seq_one_letter_code
_entity_poly.pdbx_strand_id
1 'polypeptide(L)'
;MLDDVLAPLARSEWPEVAYRSSRLTPDGSPVELAWTTRDPAVRWTAEVAAPEVPSTDRWTLAAARAALPAGTVAAVAGLQRRAPLRYGAWLGGRHDEDGNDRFEVYAEVPPGADLRPLVDHPVLRQCALRWRMVGASPDGRLELYAGIDRPDDMDLRAFEQVTLGSSGRLLAAVRELTGAPELARPSGLSVVLAPVDQPLAVTWFASARGLFASDAATVTALTDRCTDPRGRAVLAALVPVGLPAPRRAVVPVGVGVALDCSTWVQAGAVATRDRATVRACPSSS
;
A
#
# COMPACT_ATOMS: atom_id res chain seq x y z
N MET A 1 19.56 -5.16 0.91
CA MET A 1 18.60 -4.07 0.68
C MET A 1 17.37 -4.16 1.58
N LEU A 2 16.45 -5.12 1.43
CA LEU A 2 15.35 -5.31 2.41
C LEU A 2 15.91 -5.62 3.82
N ASP A 3 16.94 -6.45 3.89
CA ASP A 3 17.64 -6.72 5.16
C ASP A 3 18.18 -5.45 5.82
N ASP A 4 18.69 -4.50 5.04
CA ASP A 4 19.21 -3.21 5.56
C ASP A 4 18.09 -2.31 6.09
N VAL A 5 16.90 -2.41 5.48
CA VAL A 5 15.69 -1.71 5.94
C VAL A 5 15.20 -2.31 7.26
N LEU A 6 15.25 -3.64 7.40
CA LEU A 6 14.83 -4.37 8.61
C LEU A 6 15.88 -4.43 9.71
N ALA A 7 17.14 -4.05 9.42
CA ALA A 7 18.24 -4.08 10.37
C ALA A 7 17.95 -3.34 11.70
N PRO A 8 17.21 -2.22 11.75
CA PRO A 8 16.79 -1.61 13.02
C PRO A 8 15.92 -2.52 13.87
N LEU A 9 15.02 -3.33 13.28
CA LEU A 9 14.18 -4.27 14.03
C LEU A 9 15.02 -5.38 14.67
N ALA A 10 16.03 -5.87 13.93
CA ALA A 10 16.95 -6.90 14.42
C ALA A 10 17.81 -6.42 15.60
N ARG A 11 18.01 -5.10 15.71
CA ARG A 11 18.76 -4.45 16.79
C ARG A 11 17.88 -3.76 17.84
N SER A 12 16.56 -4.01 17.81
CA SER A 12 15.63 -3.37 18.73
C SER A 12 15.95 -3.74 20.18
N GLU A 13 15.73 -2.79 21.09
CA GLU A 13 15.78 -2.99 22.53
C GLU A 13 14.64 -3.90 23.02
N TRP A 14 13.58 -4.09 22.21
CA TRP A 14 12.40 -4.91 22.52
C TRP A 14 12.22 -6.06 21.51
N PRO A 15 13.17 -7.03 21.46
CA PRO A 15 13.21 -8.08 20.43
C PRO A 15 11.95 -8.96 20.38
N GLU A 16 11.26 -9.12 21.51
CA GLU A 16 10.04 -9.91 21.63
C GLU A 16 8.83 -9.30 20.91
N VAL A 17 8.83 -7.97 20.69
CA VAL A 17 7.77 -7.25 19.98
C VAL A 17 8.21 -6.61 18.67
N ALA A 18 9.51 -6.43 18.41
CA ALA A 18 10.03 -5.74 17.21
C ALA A 18 9.42 -6.24 15.89
N TYR A 19 9.20 -7.55 15.82
CA TYR A 19 8.67 -8.22 14.64
C TYR A 19 7.13 -8.37 14.65
N ARG A 20 6.42 -7.76 15.61
CA ARG A 20 4.95 -7.83 15.76
C ARG A 20 4.32 -6.47 16.07
N SER A 21 5.13 -5.42 16.18
CA SER A 21 4.71 -4.08 16.56
C SER A 21 4.23 -3.24 15.37
N SER A 22 4.52 -3.65 14.13
CA SER A 22 4.17 -2.86 12.97
C SER A 22 2.66 -2.77 12.81
N ARG A 23 2.19 -1.65 12.27
CA ARG A 23 0.78 -1.47 11.88
C ARG A 23 0.55 -1.72 10.39
N LEU A 24 1.61 -2.11 9.67
CA LEU A 24 1.57 -2.37 8.24
C LEU A 24 0.60 -3.51 7.91
N THR A 25 0.74 -4.64 8.62
CA THR A 25 -0.11 -5.82 8.41
C THR A 25 -1.04 -6.06 9.61
N PRO A 26 -2.17 -6.78 9.41
CA PRO A 26 -3.09 -7.11 10.50
C PRO A 26 -2.48 -7.97 11.62
N ASP A 27 -1.44 -8.76 11.33
CA ASP A 27 -0.77 -9.65 12.29
C ASP A 27 0.48 -9.02 12.93
N GLY A 28 0.77 -7.75 12.60
CA GLY A 28 1.90 -7.00 13.12
C GLY A 28 3.24 -7.25 12.43
N SER A 29 3.25 -8.08 11.37
CA SER A 29 4.43 -8.32 10.56
C SER A 29 4.99 -7.01 9.97
N PRO A 30 6.31 -6.83 9.98
CA PRO A 30 6.94 -5.59 9.52
C PRO A 30 7.14 -5.52 8.01
N VAL A 31 6.67 -6.52 7.25
CA VAL A 31 6.80 -6.58 5.80
C VAL A 31 5.48 -7.04 5.20
N GLU A 32 5.03 -6.31 4.19
CA GLU A 32 3.97 -6.72 3.27
C GLU A 32 4.58 -6.84 1.88
N LEU A 33 4.35 -7.97 1.20
CA LEU A 33 4.72 -8.15 -0.20
C LEU A 33 3.54 -7.72 -1.08
N ALA A 34 3.80 -7.22 -2.28
CA ALA A 34 2.73 -6.79 -3.17
C ALA A 34 2.92 -7.32 -4.60
N TRP A 35 1.79 -7.46 -5.29
CA TRP A 35 1.69 -7.97 -6.65
C TRP A 35 0.70 -7.14 -7.45
N THR A 36 0.93 -7.03 -8.76
CA THR A 36 0.03 -6.36 -9.71
C THR A 36 0.10 -7.00 -11.09
N THR A 37 -0.96 -6.87 -11.88
CA THR A 37 -0.95 -7.33 -13.29
C THR A 37 -0.18 -6.41 -14.23
N ARG A 38 0.29 -5.24 -13.77
CA ARG A 38 0.99 -4.27 -14.65
C ARG A 38 2.35 -4.75 -15.13
N ASP A 39 3.06 -5.49 -14.29
CA ASP A 39 4.41 -5.98 -14.55
C ASP A 39 4.79 -7.06 -13.54
N PRO A 40 5.81 -7.90 -13.83
CA PRO A 40 6.24 -8.97 -12.93
C PRO A 40 7.18 -8.49 -11.81
N ALA A 41 7.30 -7.18 -11.54
CA ALA A 41 8.26 -6.69 -10.55
C ALA A 41 7.88 -7.12 -9.12
N VAL A 42 8.89 -7.49 -8.33
CA VAL A 42 8.71 -7.80 -6.91
C VAL A 42 8.54 -6.50 -6.14
N ARG A 43 7.49 -6.42 -5.33
CA ARG A 43 7.19 -5.25 -4.49
C ARG A 43 7.12 -5.65 -3.03
N TRP A 44 7.57 -4.75 -2.18
CA TRP A 44 7.42 -4.88 -0.74
C TRP A 44 7.18 -3.51 -0.12
N THR A 45 6.51 -3.50 1.02
CA THR A 45 6.47 -2.38 1.96
C THR A 45 7.00 -2.89 3.29
N ALA A 46 7.82 -2.10 3.98
CA ALA A 46 8.44 -2.49 5.23
C ALA A 46 8.45 -1.38 6.28
N GLU A 47 8.42 -1.81 7.54
CA GLU A 47 8.75 -0.99 8.69
C GLU A 47 10.23 -0.56 8.62
N VAL A 48 10.48 0.73 8.85
CA VAL A 48 11.82 1.33 8.69
C VAL A 48 12.55 1.52 10.02
N ALA A 49 11.87 1.26 11.13
CA ALA A 49 12.34 1.63 12.45
C ALA A 49 11.92 0.61 13.53
N ALA A 50 12.73 0.52 14.57
CA ALA A 50 12.44 -0.26 15.76
C ALA A 50 11.19 0.28 16.50
N PRO A 51 10.45 -0.56 17.26
CA PRO A 51 9.23 -0.15 17.95
C PRO A 51 9.42 1.02 18.93
N GLU A 52 10.61 1.14 19.53
CA GLU A 52 10.99 2.23 20.44
C GLU A 52 11.16 3.59 19.73
N VAL A 53 11.32 3.60 18.41
CA VAL A 53 11.46 4.85 17.64
C VAL A 53 10.11 5.56 17.54
N PRO A 54 10.01 6.84 17.98
CA PRO A 54 8.79 7.62 17.86
C PRO A 54 8.26 7.66 16.43
N SER A 55 6.95 7.50 16.25
CA SER A 55 6.33 7.49 14.92
C SER A 55 6.62 8.75 14.09
N THR A 56 6.80 9.91 14.74
CA THR A 56 7.16 11.18 14.08
C THR A 56 8.52 11.15 13.40
N ASP A 57 9.44 10.30 13.87
CA ASP A 57 10.82 10.27 13.39
C ASP A 57 10.99 9.27 12.23
N ARG A 58 10.03 8.35 12.09
CA ARG A 58 10.06 7.30 11.06
C ARG A 58 10.00 7.86 9.64
N TRP A 59 9.28 8.97 9.43
CA TRP A 59 9.27 9.65 8.13
C TRP A 59 10.66 10.07 7.68
N THR A 60 11.43 10.73 8.54
CA THR A 60 12.80 11.17 8.23
C THR A 60 13.70 9.99 7.89
N LEU A 61 13.58 8.88 8.64
CA LEU A 61 14.34 7.66 8.40
C LEU A 61 14.00 6.99 7.06
N ALA A 62 12.72 6.98 6.68
CA ALA A 62 12.27 6.42 5.40
C ALA A 62 12.64 7.34 4.23
N ALA A 63 12.42 8.65 4.37
CA ALA A 63 12.73 9.65 3.36
C ALA A 63 14.22 9.70 3.01
N ALA A 64 15.10 9.60 4.01
CA ALA A 64 16.54 9.53 3.79
C ALA A 64 16.93 8.28 2.97
N ARG A 65 16.32 7.12 3.26
CA ARG A 65 16.57 5.88 2.52
C ARG A 65 16.08 5.93 1.08
N ALA A 66 14.92 6.53 0.84
CA ALA A 66 14.40 6.71 -0.50
C ALA A 66 15.08 7.87 -1.27
N ALA A 67 15.89 8.71 -0.60
CA ALA A 67 16.47 9.92 -1.17
C ALA A 67 15.40 10.92 -1.68
N LEU A 68 14.37 11.16 -0.87
CA LEU A 68 13.31 12.11 -1.23
C LEU A 68 13.80 13.56 -1.29
N PRO A 69 13.22 14.41 -2.17
CA PRO A 69 13.53 15.84 -2.23
C PRO A 69 13.23 16.55 -0.90
N ALA A 70 14.12 17.44 -0.47
CA ALA A 70 14.01 18.16 0.80
C ALA A 70 12.69 18.92 0.97
N GLY A 71 12.14 19.49 -0.11
CA GLY A 71 10.84 20.16 -0.10
C GLY A 71 9.69 19.21 0.28
N THR A 72 9.66 18.03 -0.33
CA THR A 72 8.69 16.97 0.00
C THR A 72 8.85 16.50 1.45
N VAL A 73 10.09 16.31 1.90
CA VAL A 73 10.40 15.93 3.30
C VAL A 73 9.85 16.95 4.27
N ALA A 74 10.10 18.25 4.04
CA ALA A 74 9.63 19.33 4.89
C ALA A 74 8.10 19.46 4.90
N ALA A 75 7.46 19.33 3.74
CA ALA A 75 6.01 19.43 3.61
C ALA A 75 5.28 18.30 4.36
N VAL A 76 5.69 17.04 4.17
CA VAL A 76 5.10 15.88 4.86
C VAL A 76 5.37 15.94 6.37
N ALA A 77 6.60 16.29 6.78
CA ALA A 77 6.90 16.49 8.20
C ALA A 77 6.00 17.58 8.82
N GLY A 78 5.69 18.64 8.05
CA GLY A 78 4.76 19.67 8.45
C GLY A 78 3.34 19.16 8.75
N LEU A 79 2.86 18.18 7.98
CA LEU A 79 1.57 17.53 8.22
C LEU A 79 1.57 16.71 9.51
N GLN A 80 2.64 15.94 9.73
CA GLN A 80 2.74 14.98 10.83
C GLN A 80 2.94 15.62 12.20
N ARG A 81 3.48 16.84 12.29
CA ARG A 81 3.69 17.55 13.56
C ARG A 81 2.42 17.92 14.32
N ARG A 82 1.25 17.92 13.66
CA ARG A 82 0.02 18.52 14.20
C ARG A 82 -0.81 17.58 15.07
N ALA A 83 -0.49 16.29 15.11
CA ALA A 83 -1.30 15.28 15.79
C ALA A 83 -0.48 14.01 16.07
N PRO A 84 -0.91 13.19 17.05
CA PRO A 84 -0.30 11.89 17.28
C PRO A 84 -0.47 10.99 16.05
N LEU A 85 0.61 10.29 15.71
CA LEU A 85 0.65 9.31 14.62
C LEU A 85 0.44 7.89 15.18
N ARG A 86 -0.16 7.02 14.40
CA ARG A 86 -0.35 5.60 14.74
C ARG A 86 0.81 4.73 14.29
N TYR A 87 1.46 5.09 13.18
CA TYR A 87 2.55 4.34 12.57
C TYR A 87 3.64 5.24 11.98
N GLY A 88 3.31 6.45 11.55
CA GLY A 88 4.31 7.41 11.08
C GLY A 88 4.70 7.21 9.62
N ALA A 89 5.56 6.24 9.30
CA ALA A 89 5.94 5.98 7.91
C ALA A 89 6.44 4.55 7.65
N TRP A 90 6.30 4.11 6.41
CA TRP A 90 6.86 2.87 5.87
C TRP A 90 7.64 3.16 4.58
N LEU A 91 8.52 2.23 4.20
CA LEU A 91 9.26 2.29 2.94
C LEU A 91 8.75 1.19 2.01
N GLY A 92 8.40 1.56 0.79
CA GLY A 92 8.11 0.68 -0.32
C GLY A 92 9.33 0.51 -1.23
N GLY A 93 9.51 -0.70 -1.76
CA GLY A 93 10.50 -1.02 -2.78
C GLY A 93 9.89 -1.82 -3.91
N ARG A 94 10.39 -1.59 -5.13
CA ARG A 94 10.04 -2.30 -6.36
C ARG A 94 11.32 -2.70 -7.09
N HIS A 95 11.40 -3.96 -7.50
CA HIS A 95 12.52 -4.56 -8.23
C HIS A 95 12.02 -5.22 -9.51
N ASP A 96 12.45 -4.70 -10.65
CA ASP A 96 12.19 -5.34 -11.94
C ASP A 96 13.39 -6.18 -12.42
N GLU A 97 13.16 -6.94 -13.50
CA GLU A 97 14.15 -7.86 -14.07
C GLU A 97 15.36 -7.14 -14.68
N ASP A 98 15.19 -5.86 -15.02
CA ASP A 98 16.25 -5.02 -15.58
C ASP A 98 17.17 -4.43 -14.50
N GLY A 99 16.91 -4.75 -13.22
CA GLY A 99 17.65 -4.25 -12.08
C GLY A 99 17.32 -2.79 -11.74
N ASN A 100 16.19 -2.26 -12.20
CA ASN A 100 15.75 -0.93 -11.80
C ASN A 100 15.04 -1.01 -10.44
N ASP A 101 15.73 -0.51 -9.43
CA ASP A 101 15.17 -0.35 -8.09
C ASP A 101 14.43 0.99 -7.99
N ARG A 102 13.20 0.93 -7.49
CA ARG A 102 12.39 2.12 -7.20
C ARG A 102 11.89 2.08 -5.78
N PHE A 103 11.95 3.22 -5.11
CA PHE A 103 11.50 3.37 -3.74
C PHE A 103 10.38 4.40 -3.63
N GLU A 104 9.50 4.17 -2.68
CA GLU A 104 8.42 5.09 -2.32
C GLU A 104 8.32 5.12 -0.80
N VAL A 105 8.00 6.27 -0.21
CA VAL A 105 7.74 6.36 1.23
C VAL A 105 6.26 6.60 1.45
N TYR A 106 5.65 5.76 2.27
CA TYR A 106 4.25 5.90 2.68
C TYR A 106 4.19 6.55 4.06
N ALA A 107 3.73 7.79 4.13
CA ALA A 107 3.63 8.58 5.35
C ALA A 107 2.19 8.68 5.84
N GLU A 108 1.98 8.51 7.14
CA GLU A 108 0.69 8.72 7.76
C GLU A 108 0.23 10.17 7.64
N VAL A 109 -1.04 10.34 7.25
CA VAL A 109 -1.74 11.64 7.26
C VAL A 109 -2.66 11.66 8.47
N PRO A 110 -2.44 12.56 9.44
CA PRO A 110 -3.35 12.70 10.56
C PRO A 110 -4.75 13.11 10.12
N PRO A 111 -5.81 12.67 10.84
CA PRO A 111 -7.18 13.10 10.54
C PRO A 111 -7.32 14.62 10.50
N GLY A 112 -7.93 15.14 9.44
CA GLY A 112 -8.15 16.59 9.26
C GLY A 112 -6.92 17.38 8.83
N ALA A 113 -5.79 16.73 8.53
CA ALA A 113 -4.62 17.41 7.98
C ALA A 113 -4.93 18.06 6.62
N ASP A 114 -4.38 19.25 6.42
CA ASP A 114 -4.50 20.00 5.17
C ASP A 114 -3.42 19.54 4.18
N LEU A 115 -3.82 18.84 3.11
CA LEU A 115 -2.90 18.34 2.08
C LEU A 115 -2.50 19.37 1.03
N ARG A 116 -3.12 20.56 1.01
CA ARG A 116 -2.83 21.62 0.02
C ARG A 116 -1.35 22.03 -0.08
N PRO A 117 -0.54 21.99 1.00
CA PRO A 117 0.90 22.24 0.88
C PRO A 117 1.67 21.20 0.06
N LEU A 118 1.09 20.02 -0.20
CA LEU A 118 1.67 18.99 -1.06
C LEU A 118 1.14 19.03 -2.49
N VAL A 119 -0.13 19.39 -2.65
CA VAL A 119 -0.88 19.22 -3.91
C VAL A 119 -2.10 20.14 -3.92
N ASP A 120 -2.35 20.86 -5.01
CA ASP A 120 -3.59 21.63 -5.23
C ASP A 120 -4.49 20.93 -6.27
N HIS A 121 -5.11 19.83 -5.87
CA HIS A 121 -5.98 19.03 -6.75
C HIS A 121 -7.45 19.04 -6.28
N PRO A 122 -8.45 19.19 -7.17
CA PRO A 122 -9.87 19.21 -6.81
C PRO A 122 -10.36 18.00 -6.01
N VAL A 123 -9.72 16.84 -6.16
CA VAL A 123 -10.01 15.61 -5.41
C VAL A 123 -9.95 15.80 -3.89
N LEU A 124 -9.12 16.74 -3.41
CA LEU A 124 -9.01 17.04 -1.97
C LEU A 124 -10.30 17.60 -1.37
N ARG A 125 -11.22 18.11 -2.20
CA ARG A 125 -12.49 18.72 -1.78
C ARG A 125 -13.63 17.71 -1.67
N GLN A 126 -13.39 16.42 -1.92
CA GLN A 126 -14.41 15.39 -1.84
C GLN A 126 -14.73 15.03 -0.38
N CYS A 127 -15.92 15.46 0.09
CA CYS A 127 -16.32 15.36 1.49
C CYS A 127 -16.45 13.92 2.04
N ALA A 128 -16.63 12.92 1.17
CA ALA A 128 -16.76 11.52 1.57
C ALA A 128 -15.40 10.85 1.89
N LEU A 129 -14.28 11.48 1.51
CA LEU A 129 -12.95 10.91 1.64
C LEU A 129 -12.30 11.31 2.96
N ARG A 130 -11.73 10.32 3.66
CA ARG A 130 -10.81 10.55 4.78
C ARG A 130 -9.40 10.18 4.34
N TRP A 131 -8.58 11.17 4.01
CA TRP A 131 -7.16 10.97 3.71
C TRP A 131 -6.43 10.34 4.90
N ARG A 132 -5.59 9.33 4.63
CA ARG A 132 -4.90 8.54 5.67
C ARG A 132 -3.41 8.40 5.45
N MET A 133 -2.95 8.53 4.20
CA MET A 133 -1.56 8.26 3.86
C MET A 133 -1.17 8.97 2.56
N VAL A 134 0.10 9.36 2.46
CA VAL A 134 0.74 9.90 1.25
C VAL A 134 1.90 8.97 0.89
N GLY A 135 1.88 8.40 -0.31
CA GLY A 135 3.05 7.84 -0.97
C GLY A 135 3.86 8.94 -1.65
N ALA A 136 5.17 8.94 -1.50
CA ALA A 136 6.07 9.92 -2.11
C ALA A 136 7.27 9.22 -2.73
N SER A 137 7.57 9.55 -3.99
CA SER A 137 8.68 8.99 -4.76
C SER A 137 9.79 10.03 -4.98
N PRO A 138 11.05 9.59 -5.25
CA PRO A 138 12.18 10.50 -5.47
C PRO A 138 12.04 11.39 -6.71
N ASP A 139 11.27 10.92 -7.69
CA ASP A 139 10.95 11.66 -8.92
C ASP A 139 9.85 12.72 -8.73
N GLY A 140 9.40 12.94 -7.49
CA GLY A 140 8.38 13.93 -7.14
C GLY A 140 6.94 13.46 -7.35
N ARG A 141 6.72 12.20 -7.77
CA ARG A 141 5.37 11.63 -7.79
C ARG A 141 4.81 11.49 -6.38
N LEU A 142 3.51 11.73 -6.26
CA LEU A 142 2.74 11.54 -5.05
C LEU A 142 1.62 10.54 -5.29
N GLU A 143 1.29 9.74 -4.28
CA GLU A 143 0.06 8.96 -4.25
C GLU A 143 -0.72 9.27 -2.98
N LEU A 144 -1.97 9.72 -3.10
CA LEU A 144 -2.81 10.07 -1.96
C LEU A 144 -3.78 8.93 -1.70
N TYR A 145 -3.82 8.43 -0.46
CA TYR A 145 -4.70 7.34 -0.04
C TYR A 145 -5.79 7.85 0.90
N ALA A 146 -7.04 7.55 0.56
CA ALA A 146 -8.22 7.84 1.36
C ALA A 146 -8.96 6.57 1.75
N GLY A 147 -9.63 6.61 2.91
CA GLY A 147 -10.68 5.65 3.26
C GLY A 147 -12.06 6.22 2.96
N ILE A 148 -12.98 5.34 2.59
CA ILE A 148 -14.42 5.63 2.43
C ILE A 148 -15.21 4.53 3.16
N ASP A 149 -16.07 4.94 4.10
CA ASP A 149 -16.72 3.99 5.02
C ASP A 149 -17.90 3.27 4.35
N ARG A 150 -18.64 3.96 3.49
CA ARG A 150 -19.83 3.44 2.78
C ARG A 150 -19.82 3.86 1.31
N PRO A 151 -18.88 3.36 0.49
CA PRO A 151 -18.83 3.69 -0.92
C PRO A 151 -20.10 3.22 -1.64
N ASP A 152 -20.57 4.04 -2.57
CA ASP A 152 -21.54 3.66 -3.58
C ASP A 152 -21.01 3.85 -5.02
N ASP A 153 -21.83 3.49 -6.00
CA ASP A 153 -21.50 3.61 -7.42
C ASP A 153 -21.20 5.06 -7.84
N MET A 154 -21.91 6.03 -7.26
CA MET A 154 -21.71 7.45 -7.59
C MET A 154 -20.39 7.96 -7.02
N ASP A 155 -20.00 7.52 -5.83
CA ASP A 155 -18.72 7.90 -5.22
C ASP A 155 -17.54 7.51 -6.12
N LEU A 156 -17.50 6.28 -6.61
CA LEU A 156 -16.41 5.81 -7.50
C LEU A 156 -16.42 6.55 -8.85
N ARG A 157 -17.60 6.79 -9.41
CA ARG A 157 -17.76 7.54 -10.67
C ARG A 157 -17.32 8.99 -10.51
N ALA A 158 -17.69 9.64 -9.41
CA ALA A 158 -17.32 11.02 -9.11
C ALA A 158 -15.82 11.14 -8.81
N PHE A 159 -15.25 10.17 -8.09
CA PHE A 159 -13.81 10.07 -7.87
C PHE A 159 -13.06 10.00 -9.20
N GLU A 160 -13.37 9.02 -10.04
CA GLU A 160 -12.75 8.86 -11.37
C GLU A 160 -12.95 10.11 -12.24
N GLN A 161 -14.14 10.71 -12.25
CA GLN A 161 -14.44 11.89 -13.07
C GLN A 161 -13.64 13.12 -12.66
N VAL A 162 -13.51 13.36 -11.35
CA VAL A 162 -12.77 14.50 -10.81
C VAL A 162 -11.26 14.32 -10.99
N THR A 163 -10.77 13.09 -11.03
CA THR A 163 -9.34 12.80 -11.18
C THR A 163 -8.92 12.61 -12.64
N LEU A 164 -9.52 11.67 -13.37
CA LEU A 164 -9.08 11.28 -14.71
C LEU A 164 -9.91 11.91 -15.82
N GLY A 165 -11.04 12.56 -15.49
CA GLY A 165 -12.00 13.06 -16.48
C GLY A 165 -12.84 11.97 -17.15
N SER A 166 -12.57 10.69 -16.85
CA SER A 166 -13.39 9.54 -17.26
C SER A 166 -14.34 9.12 -16.14
N SER A 167 -15.38 8.35 -16.47
CA SER A 167 -16.33 7.86 -15.47
C SER A 167 -16.74 6.42 -15.74
N GLY A 168 -16.72 5.60 -14.69
CA GLY A 168 -17.32 4.27 -14.66
C GLY A 168 -16.39 3.14 -15.06
N ARG A 169 -15.16 3.41 -15.53
CA ARG A 169 -14.19 2.34 -15.84
C ARG A 169 -13.73 1.65 -14.56
N LEU A 170 -13.48 2.42 -13.51
CA LEU A 170 -13.05 1.87 -12.22
C LEU A 170 -14.14 0.98 -11.65
N LEU A 171 -15.39 1.45 -11.63
CA LEU A 171 -16.53 0.68 -11.15
C LEU A 171 -16.75 -0.59 -11.99
N ALA A 172 -16.65 -0.50 -13.32
CA ALA A 172 -16.78 -1.65 -14.20
C ALA A 172 -15.70 -2.71 -13.88
N ALA A 173 -14.43 -2.31 -13.78
CA ALA A 173 -13.33 -3.22 -13.47
C ALA A 173 -13.45 -3.84 -12.06
N VAL A 174 -13.94 -3.08 -11.07
CA VAL A 174 -14.23 -3.61 -9.72
C VAL A 174 -15.32 -4.69 -9.78
N ARG A 175 -16.41 -4.45 -10.51
CA ARG A 175 -17.48 -5.44 -10.67
C ARG A 175 -17.02 -6.66 -11.45
N GLU A 176 -16.16 -6.44 -12.44
CA GLU A 176 -15.58 -7.53 -13.21
C GLU A 176 -14.72 -8.44 -12.33
N LEU A 177 -13.90 -7.87 -11.45
CA LEU A 177 -13.04 -8.64 -10.53
C LEU A 177 -13.86 -9.36 -9.45
N THR A 178 -14.84 -8.68 -8.87
CA THR A 178 -15.53 -9.15 -7.66
C THR A 178 -16.79 -9.96 -7.95
N GLY A 179 -17.43 -9.75 -9.10
CA GLY A 179 -18.76 -10.28 -9.40
C GLY A 179 -19.88 -9.75 -8.49
N ALA A 180 -19.58 -8.82 -7.58
CA ALA A 180 -20.51 -8.35 -6.56
C ALA A 180 -21.35 -7.16 -7.07
N PRO A 181 -22.65 -7.10 -6.71
CA PRO A 181 -23.50 -5.96 -7.05
C PRO A 181 -23.18 -4.73 -6.20
N GLU A 182 -22.76 -4.94 -4.95
CA GLU A 182 -22.39 -3.88 -4.00
C GLU A 182 -20.87 -3.80 -3.81
N LEU A 183 -20.38 -2.59 -3.57
CA LEU A 183 -18.99 -2.34 -3.19
C LEU A 183 -18.73 -2.82 -1.75
N ALA A 184 -17.55 -3.38 -1.53
CA ALA A 184 -17.13 -3.78 -0.19
C ALA A 184 -17.07 -2.58 0.76
N ARG A 185 -17.27 -2.82 2.06
CA ARG A 185 -17.28 -1.79 3.08
C ARG A 185 -16.44 -2.21 4.30
N PRO A 186 -15.58 -1.33 4.83
CA PRO A 186 -15.12 -0.08 4.21
C PRO A 186 -14.21 -0.35 2.98
N SER A 187 -13.95 0.68 2.18
CA SER A 187 -12.98 0.65 1.07
C SER A 187 -11.91 1.73 1.21
N GLY A 188 -10.83 1.55 0.46
CA GLY A 188 -9.83 2.58 0.19
C GLY A 188 -9.92 3.08 -1.24
N LEU A 189 -9.46 4.30 -1.46
CA LEU A 189 -9.23 4.89 -2.77
C LEU A 189 -7.82 5.49 -2.78
N SER A 190 -7.11 5.42 -3.89
CA SER A 190 -5.90 6.20 -4.12
C SER A 190 -5.94 6.96 -5.43
N VAL A 191 -5.17 8.05 -5.49
CA VAL A 191 -4.87 8.80 -6.71
C VAL A 191 -3.37 9.03 -6.81
N VAL A 192 -2.79 8.69 -7.95
CA VAL A 192 -1.38 8.94 -8.27
C VAL A 192 -1.27 10.21 -9.09
N LEU A 193 -0.37 11.09 -8.69
CA LEU A 193 -0.10 12.37 -9.33
C LEU A 193 1.36 12.44 -9.78
N ALA A 194 1.58 12.90 -11.00
CA ALA A 194 2.87 13.35 -11.48
C ALA A 194 3.32 14.61 -10.73
N PRO A 195 4.61 15.01 -10.84
CA PRO A 195 5.00 16.37 -10.53
C PRO A 195 4.04 17.35 -11.23
N VAL A 196 3.74 18.49 -10.59
CA VAL A 196 2.74 19.48 -11.03
C VAL A 196 1.28 19.02 -11.02
N ASP A 197 0.94 18.10 -10.11
CA ASP A 197 -0.43 17.71 -9.76
C ASP A 197 -1.24 17.07 -10.91
N GLN A 198 -0.57 16.61 -11.97
CA GLN A 198 -1.25 15.93 -13.08
C GLN A 198 -1.63 14.49 -12.67
N PRO A 199 -2.92 14.10 -12.74
CA PRO A 199 -3.35 12.77 -12.35
C PRO A 199 -2.92 11.72 -13.37
N LEU A 200 -2.34 10.63 -12.87
CA LEU A 200 -1.83 9.50 -13.65
C LEU A 200 -2.71 8.26 -13.53
N ALA A 201 -3.32 8.06 -12.37
CA ALA A 201 -4.04 6.85 -12.04
C ALA A 201 -4.95 7.03 -10.83
N VAL A 202 -6.00 6.21 -10.75
CA VAL A 202 -6.79 5.98 -9.55
C VAL A 202 -6.86 4.49 -9.23
N THR A 203 -7.01 4.17 -7.95
CA THR A 203 -7.18 2.79 -7.48
C THR A 203 -8.27 2.70 -6.43
N TRP A 204 -9.10 1.67 -6.50
CA TRP A 204 -9.96 1.22 -5.42
C TRP A 204 -9.33 0.04 -4.68
N PHE A 205 -9.50 -0.02 -3.36
CA PHE A 205 -9.01 -1.10 -2.50
C PHE A 205 -10.09 -1.62 -1.56
N ALA A 206 -10.04 -2.90 -1.25
CA ALA A 206 -10.81 -3.48 -0.15
C ALA A 206 -10.06 -4.65 0.50
N SER A 207 -10.52 -5.05 1.68
CA SER A 207 -10.02 -6.27 2.31
C SER A 207 -10.37 -7.50 1.46
N ALA A 208 -9.39 -8.34 1.15
CA ALA A 208 -9.60 -9.59 0.42
C ALA A 208 -10.67 -10.48 1.09
N ARG A 209 -10.74 -10.48 2.43
CA ARG A 209 -11.76 -11.21 3.20
C ARG A 209 -13.18 -10.72 2.95
N GLY A 210 -13.35 -9.44 2.62
CA GLY A 210 -14.64 -8.86 2.26
C GLY A 210 -15.05 -9.15 0.82
N LEU A 211 -14.13 -9.63 -0.02
CA LEU A 211 -14.37 -9.91 -1.45
C LEU A 211 -14.47 -11.41 -1.75
N PHE A 212 -13.65 -12.23 -1.09
CA PHE A 212 -13.46 -13.62 -1.47
C PHE A 212 -13.54 -14.57 -0.26
N ALA A 213 -14.09 -15.75 -0.51
CA ALA A 213 -14.32 -16.79 0.50
C ALA A 213 -13.03 -17.45 1.01
N SER A 214 -11.93 -17.41 0.23
CA SER A 214 -10.63 -17.99 0.60
C SER A 214 -9.47 -17.26 -0.08
N ASP A 215 -8.23 -17.44 0.40
CA ASP A 215 -7.04 -16.98 -0.34
C ASP A 215 -6.93 -17.68 -1.70
N ALA A 216 -7.33 -18.96 -1.78
CA ALA A 216 -7.38 -19.67 -3.05
C ALA A 216 -8.35 -19.01 -4.04
N ALA A 217 -9.55 -18.62 -3.59
CA ALA A 217 -10.51 -17.90 -4.42
C ALA A 217 -9.96 -16.52 -4.85
N THR A 218 -9.27 -15.81 -3.95
CA THR A 218 -8.57 -14.56 -4.29
C THR A 218 -7.52 -14.79 -5.37
N VAL A 219 -6.65 -15.79 -5.20
CA VAL A 219 -5.58 -16.12 -6.16
C VAL A 219 -6.14 -16.51 -7.51
N THR A 220 -7.19 -17.33 -7.56
CA THR A 220 -7.88 -17.67 -8.82
C THR A 220 -8.39 -16.40 -9.51
N ALA A 221 -9.16 -15.57 -8.80
CA ALA A 221 -9.71 -14.34 -9.37
C ALA A 221 -8.63 -13.40 -9.89
N LEU A 222 -7.50 -13.25 -9.19
CA LEU A 222 -6.37 -12.42 -9.63
C LEU A 222 -5.59 -13.04 -10.80
N THR A 223 -5.41 -14.36 -10.79
CA THR A 223 -4.72 -15.11 -11.87
C THR A 223 -5.48 -15.00 -13.18
N ASP A 224 -6.81 -15.07 -13.14
CA ASP A 224 -7.68 -14.93 -14.32
C ASP A 224 -7.55 -13.54 -14.97
N ARG A 225 -7.09 -12.53 -14.22
CA ARG A 225 -6.81 -11.17 -14.73
C ARG A 225 -5.38 -10.95 -15.20
N CYS A 226 -4.47 -11.86 -14.88
CA CYS A 226 -3.07 -11.74 -15.25
C CYS A 226 -2.83 -12.50 -16.55
N THR A 227 -2.43 -11.82 -17.62
CA THR A 227 -2.09 -12.46 -18.89
C THR A 227 -0.60 -12.82 -18.99
N ASP A 228 0.28 -12.13 -18.24
CA ASP A 228 1.72 -12.43 -18.21
C ASP A 228 2.01 -13.67 -17.34
N PRO A 229 2.58 -14.75 -17.91
CA PRO A 229 2.96 -15.94 -17.14
C PRO A 229 3.93 -15.66 -15.98
N ARG A 230 4.82 -14.68 -16.12
CA ARG A 230 5.76 -14.28 -15.06
C ARG A 230 5.02 -13.63 -13.90
N GLY A 231 4.06 -12.76 -14.21
CA GLY A 231 3.17 -12.16 -13.21
C GLY A 231 2.42 -13.24 -12.42
N ARG A 232 1.89 -14.27 -13.09
CA ARG A 232 1.25 -15.41 -12.42
C ARG A 232 2.21 -16.18 -11.51
N ALA A 233 3.45 -16.40 -11.95
CA ALA A 233 4.46 -17.07 -11.16
C ALA A 233 4.80 -16.30 -9.87
N VAL A 234 4.91 -14.96 -9.96
CA VAL A 234 5.11 -14.11 -8.78
C VAL A 234 3.91 -14.21 -7.82
N LEU A 235 2.68 -14.11 -8.32
CA LEU A 235 1.48 -14.25 -7.47
C LEU A 235 1.45 -15.60 -6.73
N ALA A 236 1.75 -16.69 -7.45
CA ALA A 236 1.79 -18.03 -6.87
C ALA A 236 2.86 -18.18 -5.79
N ALA A 237 4.01 -17.51 -5.95
CA ALA A 237 5.08 -17.51 -4.96
C ALA A 237 4.74 -16.68 -3.70
N LEU A 238 3.97 -15.61 -3.86
CA LEU A 238 3.61 -14.68 -2.78
C LEU A 238 2.51 -15.19 -1.85
N VAL A 239 1.56 -15.96 -2.39
CA VAL A 239 0.39 -16.42 -1.65
C VAL A 239 0.47 -17.95 -1.50
N PRO A 240 1.10 -18.47 -0.43
CA PRO A 240 1.10 -19.90 -0.18
C PRO A 240 -0.33 -20.40 -0.01
N VAL A 241 -0.78 -21.22 -0.97
CA VAL A 241 -2.12 -21.80 -0.95
C VAL A 241 -2.22 -22.77 0.22
N GLY A 242 -3.29 -22.67 1.01
CA GLY A 242 -3.61 -23.66 2.06
C GLY A 242 -3.30 -23.24 3.50
N LEU A 243 -3.09 -21.95 3.78
CA LEU A 243 -3.03 -21.48 5.17
C LEU A 243 -4.37 -21.74 5.88
N PRO A 244 -4.37 -22.32 7.09
CA PRO A 244 -5.59 -22.55 7.84
C PRO A 244 -6.22 -21.21 8.27
N ALA A 245 -7.54 -21.14 8.12
CA ALA A 245 -8.34 -20.07 8.73
C ALA A 245 -8.05 -20.00 10.24
N PRO A 246 -8.06 -18.79 10.86
CA PRO A 246 -8.58 -17.53 10.32
C PRO A 246 -7.54 -16.67 9.57
N ARG A 247 -6.33 -17.17 9.34
CA ARG A 247 -5.27 -16.37 8.72
C ARG A 247 -5.49 -16.27 7.21
N ARG A 248 -5.51 -15.04 6.72
CA ARG A 248 -5.46 -14.71 5.29
C ARG A 248 -4.04 -14.25 4.97
N ALA A 249 -3.42 -14.84 3.95
CA ALA A 249 -2.19 -14.30 3.38
C ALA A 249 -2.48 -12.99 2.65
N VAL A 250 -3.56 -12.93 1.85
CA VAL A 250 -3.90 -11.74 1.07
C VAL A 250 -4.68 -10.76 1.93
N VAL A 251 -4.23 -9.51 2.00
CA VAL A 251 -4.80 -8.49 2.90
C VAL A 251 -5.59 -7.45 2.12
N PRO A 252 -5.00 -6.49 1.39
CA PRO A 252 -5.77 -5.71 0.44
C PRO A 252 -5.78 -6.38 -0.93
N VAL A 253 -6.91 -6.23 -1.63
CA VAL A 253 -7.00 -6.37 -3.09
C VAL A 253 -7.40 -5.00 -3.63
N GLY A 254 -6.84 -4.62 -4.77
CA GLY A 254 -7.16 -3.37 -5.44
C GLY A 254 -7.35 -3.50 -6.94
N VAL A 255 -8.07 -2.54 -7.50
CA VAL A 255 -8.33 -2.37 -8.93
C VAL A 255 -7.99 -0.95 -9.30
N GLY A 256 -7.18 -0.76 -10.33
CA GLY A 256 -6.78 0.55 -10.77
C GLY A 256 -7.10 0.85 -12.22
N VAL A 257 -7.21 2.14 -12.52
CA VAL A 257 -7.41 2.72 -13.85
C VAL A 257 -6.38 3.82 -14.04
N ALA A 258 -5.66 3.79 -15.16
CA ALA A 258 -4.69 4.81 -15.52
C ALA A 258 -5.34 5.86 -16.43
N LEU A 259 -4.65 6.98 -16.62
CA LEU A 259 -5.10 8.08 -17.49
C LEU A 259 -5.35 7.62 -18.93
N ASP A 260 -4.60 6.64 -19.42
CA ASP A 260 -4.78 5.99 -20.73
C ASP A 260 -5.94 4.97 -20.77
N CYS A 261 -6.76 4.93 -19.71
CA CYS A 261 -7.86 4.00 -19.50
C CYS A 261 -7.46 2.52 -19.36
N SER A 262 -6.17 2.20 -19.27
CA SER A 262 -5.72 0.84 -18.95
C SER A 262 -6.10 0.47 -17.52
N THR A 263 -6.47 -0.80 -17.32
CA THR A 263 -6.89 -1.32 -16.02
C THR A 263 -5.91 -2.35 -15.49
N TRP A 264 -5.75 -2.42 -14.17
CA TRP A 264 -4.99 -3.50 -13.52
C TRP A 264 -5.65 -3.94 -12.23
N VAL A 265 -5.22 -5.11 -11.74
CA VAL A 265 -5.55 -5.58 -10.40
C VAL A 265 -4.27 -5.78 -9.60
N GLN A 266 -4.37 -5.65 -8.29
CA GLN A 266 -3.24 -5.79 -7.37
C GLN A 266 -3.64 -6.39 -6.04
N ALA A 267 -2.66 -6.92 -5.31
CA ALA A 267 -2.87 -7.51 -4.00
C ALA A 267 -1.65 -7.32 -3.11
N GLY A 268 -1.90 -7.11 -1.82
CA GLY A 268 -0.89 -7.19 -0.76
C GLY A 268 -0.97 -8.54 -0.05
N ALA A 269 0.17 -9.10 0.33
CA ALA A 269 0.30 -10.38 0.99
C ALA A 269 1.24 -10.27 2.19
N VAL A 270 0.83 -10.86 3.32
CA VAL A 270 1.69 -10.95 4.50
C VAL A 270 2.67 -12.10 4.29
N ALA A 271 3.97 -11.82 4.49
CA ALA A 271 4.98 -12.86 4.55
C ALA A 271 4.68 -13.77 5.75
N THR A 272 4.16 -14.97 5.50
CA THR A 272 3.84 -15.90 6.58
C THR A 272 5.10 -16.32 7.32
N ARG A 273 5.16 -16.07 8.62
CA ARG A 273 6.18 -16.71 9.46
C ARG A 273 5.87 -18.19 9.59
N ASP A 274 6.76 -19.01 9.09
CA ASP A 274 6.92 -20.33 9.67
C ASP A 274 7.49 -20.15 11.08
N ARG A 275 6.80 -20.67 12.09
CA ARG A 275 7.20 -20.46 13.51
C ARG A 275 8.56 -21.10 13.83
N ALA A 276 9.04 -22.01 12.98
CA ALA A 276 10.29 -22.73 13.15
C ALA A 276 11.55 -21.84 12.99
N THR A 277 11.51 -20.81 12.15
CA THR A 277 12.71 -20.03 11.77
C THR A 277 13.11 -18.94 12.77
N VAL A 278 12.21 -18.51 13.67
CA VAL A 278 12.51 -17.44 14.65
C VAL A 278 13.32 -17.95 15.85
N ARG A 279 13.45 -19.26 16.06
CA ARG A 279 14.30 -19.82 17.13
C ARG A 279 15.80 -19.82 16.82
N ALA A 280 16.21 -19.34 15.65
CA ALA A 280 17.61 -19.35 15.21
C ALA A 280 18.33 -18.01 15.38
N CYS A 281 17.85 -17.09 16.23
CA CYS A 281 18.76 -16.08 16.78
C CYS A 281 19.70 -16.79 17.76
N PRO A 282 21.02 -16.85 17.50
CA PRO A 282 21.94 -17.39 18.47
C PRO A 282 21.93 -16.47 19.68
N SER A 283 21.67 -17.05 20.85
CA SER A 283 22.04 -16.43 22.11
C SER A 283 23.55 -16.20 22.07
N SER A 284 23.97 -14.97 21.82
CA SER A 284 25.35 -14.54 21.99
C SER A 284 25.67 -14.64 23.49
N SER A 285 26.43 -15.68 23.83
CA SER A 285 27.24 -15.79 25.04
C SER A 285 28.40 -14.82 25.03
#